data_AF-M1EKK3-F1
#
_entry.id   AF-M1EKK3-F1
#
_cell.length_a   1.000
_cell.length_b   1.000
_cell.length_c   1.000
_cell.angle_alpha   90.00
_cell.angle_beta   90.00
_cell.angle_gamma   90.00
#
_symmetry.space_group_name_H-M   'P 1'
#
loop_
_entity.id
_entity.type
_entity.pdbx_description
1 polymer ?
#
loop_
_entity_poly.entity_id
_entity_poly.type
_entity_poly.pdbx_seq_one_letter_code
_entity_poly.pdbx_strand_id
1 'polypeptide(L)'
;FPIINSEQLGSYSCFFEEEKERRGTFNFRVPEVQRKNKPLITYVGDSVVLVCKCQHCAPLNWTWYSGNRSVQVPLDVHMNDKYAINGTNANETRLKIMQLSEDDKGSYWCHAMFQLGESQESVELVVISYLVPLKPFLGIVVEVILLVAIILFCEMHTQKKKMHTDD
;
A
#
# COMPACT_ATOMS: atom_id res chain seq x y z
N PHE A 1 15.93 -6.40 38.39
CA PHE A 1 15.05 -7.45 37.84
C PHE A 1 15.15 -7.42 36.33
N PRO A 2 15.70 -8.46 35.66
CA PRO A 2 15.72 -8.52 34.20
C PRO A 2 14.33 -8.88 33.66
N ILE A 3 13.94 -8.28 32.53
CA ILE A 3 12.73 -8.63 31.78
C ILE A 3 13.12 -9.72 30.78
N ILE A 4 12.55 -10.91 30.95
CA ILE A 4 12.93 -12.12 30.21
C ILE A 4 11.79 -12.70 29.37
N ASN A 5 10.54 -12.31 29.60
CA ASN A 5 9.38 -12.78 28.84
C ASN A 5 8.40 -11.65 28.52
N SER A 6 7.44 -11.94 27.63
CA SER A 6 6.42 -11.00 27.18
C SER A 6 5.41 -10.60 28.26
N GLU A 7 5.17 -11.47 29.25
CA GLU A 7 4.25 -11.22 30.37
C GLU A 7 4.75 -10.12 31.32
N GLN A 8 6.06 -9.86 31.30
CA GLN A 8 6.74 -8.80 32.04
C GLN A 8 6.78 -7.48 31.26
N LEU A 9 6.09 -7.36 30.13
CA LEU A 9 5.92 -6.08 29.46
C LEU A 9 4.91 -5.23 30.25
N GLY A 10 5.20 -3.95 30.40
CA GLY A 10 4.37 -3.07 31.21
C GLY A 10 5.07 -1.78 31.63
N SER A 11 4.41 -1.07 32.53
CA SER A 11 4.91 0.20 33.08
C SER A 11 5.50 -0.03 34.47
N TYR A 12 6.79 0.23 34.61
CA TYR A 12 7.53 0.07 35.86
C TYR A 12 7.91 1.44 36.38
N SER A 13 7.57 1.72 37.64
CA SER A 13 7.92 2.99 38.28
C SER A 13 8.95 2.77 39.38
N CYS A 14 10.03 3.53 39.32
CA CYS A 14 11.01 3.67 40.38
C CYS A 14 10.68 4.93 41.18
N PHE A 15 10.61 4.79 42.50
CA PHE A 15 10.37 5.87 43.43
C PHE A 15 11.68 6.15 44.17
N PHE A 16 12.14 7.39 44.07
CA PHE A 16 13.24 7.89 44.88
C PHE A 16 12.65 8.67 46.05
N GLU A 17 12.86 8.13 47.24
CA GLU A 17 12.40 8.70 48.50
C GLU A 17 13.49 9.63 49.07
N GLU A 18 13.38 10.91 48.73
CA GLU A 18 14.11 12.04 49.34
C GLU A 18 13.08 13.02 49.94
N GLU A 19 13.47 14.24 50.38
CA GLU A 19 12.53 15.26 50.89
C GLU A 19 11.42 15.65 49.89
N LYS A 20 11.60 15.33 48.59
CA LYS A 20 10.56 15.37 47.56
C LYS A 20 10.51 14.05 46.84
N GLU A 21 9.35 13.40 46.82
CA GLU A 21 9.14 12.19 46.03
C GLU A 21 9.42 12.44 44.54
N ARG A 22 10.41 11.73 43.99
CA ARG A 22 10.66 11.72 42.54
C ARG A 22 10.32 10.34 41.99
N ARG A 23 9.52 10.32 40.92
CA ARG A 23 9.10 9.09 40.26
C ARG A 23 9.61 9.04 38.82
N GLY A 24 10.36 8.00 38.48
CA GLY A 24 10.74 7.68 37.10
C GLY A 24 9.94 6.47 36.61
N THR A 25 9.23 6.61 35.49
CA THR A 25 8.40 5.54 34.93
C THR A 25 8.97 5.07 33.59
N PHE A 26 9.14 3.76 33.44
CA PHE A 26 9.68 3.08 32.27
C PHE A 26 8.60 2.19 31.66
N ASN A 27 8.31 2.37 30.38
CA ASN A 27 7.31 1.59 29.67
C ASN A 27 8.00 0.61 28.72
N PHE A 28 7.95 -0.68 29.07
CA PHE A 28 8.45 -1.75 28.21
C PHE A 28 7.30 -2.29 27.38
N ARG A 29 7.44 -2.18 26.05
CA ARG A 29 6.46 -2.67 25.07
C ARG A 29 7.17 -3.24 23.86
N VAL A 30 6.50 -4.10 23.11
CA VAL A 30 7.00 -4.56 21.81
C VAL A 30 7.14 -3.35 20.88
N PRO A 31 8.24 -3.20 20.15
CA PRO A 31 8.38 -2.14 19.18
C PRO A 31 7.30 -2.19 18.11
N GLU A 32 6.82 -1.01 17.71
CA GLU A 32 5.81 -0.89 16.67
C GLU A 32 6.46 -0.79 15.28
N VAL A 33 5.99 -1.61 14.34
CA VAL A 33 6.33 -1.49 12.92
C VAL A 33 5.64 -0.25 12.35
N GLN A 34 6.37 0.57 11.59
CA GLN A 34 5.78 1.78 11.02
C GLN A 34 4.98 1.49 9.75
N ARG A 35 3.83 2.17 9.64
CA ARG A 35 2.91 2.08 8.51
C ARG A 35 3.06 3.25 7.54
N LYS A 36 2.83 2.98 6.25
CA LYS A 36 2.33 3.99 5.31
C LYS A 36 0.81 3.86 5.25
N ASN A 37 0.06 4.85 5.77
CA ASN A 37 -1.41 4.83 5.82
C ASN A 37 -2.12 4.88 4.45
N LYS A 38 -1.38 4.98 3.34
CA LYS A 38 -1.96 5.14 2.01
C LYS A 38 -1.93 3.79 1.28
N PRO A 39 -3.04 3.40 0.60
CA PRO A 39 -3.01 2.24 -0.26
C PRO A 39 -2.01 2.48 -1.40
N LEU A 40 -1.34 1.42 -1.80
CA LEU A 40 -0.43 1.43 -2.93
C LEU A 40 -1.21 1.06 -4.18
N ILE A 41 -1.29 1.99 -5.14
CA ILE A 41 -2.06 1.83 -6.37
C ILE A 41 -1.09 1.58 -7.52
N THR A 42 -1.36 0.55 -8.31
CA THR A 42 -0.51 0.13 -9.45
C THR A 42 -1.35 -0.57 -10.51
N TYR A 43 -0.79 -0.87 -11.67
CA TYR A 43 -1.53 -1.41 -12.81
C TYR A 43 -1.34 -2.92 -12.98
N VAL A 44 -2.29 -3.56 -13.66
CA VAL A 44 -2.17 -4.95 -14.10
C VAL A 44 -0.91 -5.11 -14.97
N GLY A 45 -0.16 -6.19 -14.79
CA GLY A 45 1.08 -6.51 -15.50
C GLY A 45 2.34 -5.85 -14.94
N ASP A 46 2.20 -4.80 -14.12
CA ASP A 46 3.33 -4.15 -13.47
C ASP A 46 3.91 -5.03 -12.34
N SER A 47 5.02 -4.58 -11.77
CA SER A 47 5.59 -5.13 -10.54
C SER A 47 5.60 -4.07 -9.46
N VAL A 48 5.37 -4.48 -8.21
CA VAL A 48 5.29 -3.58 -7.07
C VAL A 48 6.20 -4.06 -5.94
N VAL A 49 6.69 -3.13 -5.11
CA VAL A 49 7.48 -3.44 -3.92
C VAL A 49 6.79 -2.86 -2.69
N LEU A 50 6.31 -3.75 -1.83
CA LEU A 50 5.79 -3.41 -0.51
C LEU A 50 6.96 -3.33 0.47
N VAL A 51 6.94 -2.35 1.37
CA VAL A 51 8.04 -2.08 2.30
C VAL A 51 7.50 -1.89 3.71
N CYS A 52 8.03 -2.66 4.65
CA CYS A 52 7.84 -2.45 6.08
C CYS A 52 9.16 -2.09 6.74
N LYS A 53 9.13 -1.08 7.61
CA LYS A 53 10.31 -0.57 8.28
C LYS A 53 10.04 -0.33 9.76
N CYS A 54 11.03 -0.62 10.59
CA CYS A 54 11.08 -0.17 11.96
C CYS A 54 12.22 0.83 12.15
N GLN A 55 11.93 2.08 12.54
CA GLN A 55 12.97 3.09 12.69
C GLN A 55 13.86 2.87 13.92
N HIS A 56 13.31 2.33 15.00
CA HIS A 56 14.00 2.22 16.30
C HIS A 56 14.01 0.79 16.85
N CYS A 57 14.00 -0.22 15.96
CA CYS A 57 14.07 -1.61 16.39
C CYS A 57 14.72 -2.51 15.35
N ALA A 58 15.20 -3.67 15.83
CA ALA A 58 15.81 -4.72 15.03
C ALA A 58 15.09 -6.05 15.34
N PRO A 59 14.07 -6.40 14.56
CA PRO A 59 13.43 -7.71 14.70
C PRO A 59 14.40 -8.84 14.34
N LEU A 60 14.16 -10.00 14.94
CA LEU A 60 14.89 -11.25 14.70
C LEU A 60 14.58 -11.82 13.31
N ASN A 61 13.32 -11.73 12.89
CA ASN A 61 12.86 -12.23 11.61
C ASN A 61 11.67 -11.42 11.09
N TRP A 62 11.48 -11.44 9.78
CA TRP A 62 10.34 -10.89 9.08
C TRP A 62 9.60 -11.99 8.34
N THR A 63 8.27 -12.02 8.46
CA THR A 63 7.41 -12.89 7.67
C THR A 63 6.33 -12.06 6.96
N TRP A 64 5.98 -12.46 5.75
CA TRP A 64 4.95 -11.81 4.95
C TRP A 64 3.74 -12.72 4.80
N TYR A 65 2.55 -12.13 4.83
CA TYR A 65 1.29 -12.81 4.63
C TYR A 65 0.41 -12.04 3.64
N SER A 66 -0.34 -12.77 2.82
CA SER A 66 -1.41 -12.22 1.99
C SER A 66 -2.77 -12.57 2.60
N GLY A 67 -3.71 -11.64 2.56
CA GLY A 67 -5.10 -11.90 2.94
C GLY A 67 -5.66 -10.92 3.96
N ASN A 68 -6.85 -11.24 4.45
CA ASN A 68 -7.52 -10.42 5.46
C ASN A 68 -7.07 -10.82 6.87
N ARG A 69 -7.35 -9.99 7.88
CA ARG A 69 -6.98 -10.23 9.29
C ARG A 69 -7.40 -11.63 9.78
N SER A 70 -8.52 -12.17 9.28
CA SER A 70 -9.08 -13.47 9.68
C SER A 70 -8.41 -14.67 9.00
N VAL A 71 -7.87 -14.48 7.79
CA VAL A 71 -7.26 -15.56 6.97
C VAL A 71 -6.00 -14.99 6.34
N GLN A 72 -4.88 -15.22 7.03
CA GLN A 72 -3.55 -14.85 6.58
C GLN A 72 -2.87 -16.07 5.96
N VAL A 73 -2.46 -15.97 4.71
CA VAL A 73 -1.72 -17.03 4.01
C VAL A 73 -0.25 -16.62 3.98
N PRO A 74 0.69 -17.42 4.52
CA PRO A 74 2.10 -17.10 4.51
C PRO A 74 2.62 -17.07 3.06
N LEU A 75 3.37 -16.02 2.74
CA LEU A 75 4.07 -15.89 1.47
C LEU A 75 5.49 -16.42 1.65
N ASP A 76 5.79 -17.54 0.99
CA ASP A 76 7.13 -18.09 0.94
C ASP A 76 7.77 -17.84 -0.43
N VAL A 77 9.10 -17.65 -0.42
CA VAL A 77 9.92 -17.40 -1.61
C VAL A 77 9.80 -18.55 -2.62
N HIS A 78 9.47 -19.75 -2.17
CA HIS A 78 9.30 -20.94 -3.01
C HIS A 78 7.90 -21.14 -3.60
N MET A 79 6.92 -20.28 -3.28
CA MET A 79 5.52 -20.58 -3.61
C MET A 79 5.15 -20.38 -5.08
N ASN A 80 5.82 -19.53 -5.87
CA ASN A 80 5.35 -19.31 -7.26
C ASN A 80 6.23 -18.50 -8.24
N ASP A 81 7.51 -18.21 -7.96
CA ASP A 81 8.35 -17.22 -8.70
C ASP A 81 7.78 -15.78 -8.80
N LYS A 82 6.53 -15.58 -8.40
CA LYS A 82 5.78 -14.32 -8.40
C LYS A 82 6.20 -13.37 -7.28
N TYR A 83 6.67 -13.94 -6.17
CA TYR A 83 7.04 -13.22 -4.96
C TYR A 83 8.54 -13.29 -4.74
N ALA A 84 9.16 -12.15 -4.46
CA ALA A 84 10.55 -12.08 -4.01
C ALA A 84 10.63 -11.25 -2.74
N ILE A 85 11.12 -11.88 -1.66
CA ILE A 85 11.28 -11.24 -0.36
C ILE A 85 12.75 -10.90 -0.15
N ASN A 86 13.05 -9.62 0.00
CA ASN A 86 14.40 -9.12 0.23
C ASN A 86 14.42 -8.20 1.45
N GLY A 87 15.41 -8.36 2.32
CA GLY A 87 15.68 -7.43 3.41
C GLY A 87 17.08 -6.85 3.25
N THR A 88 17.19 -5.54 3.03
CA THR A 88 18.52 -4.89 2.96
C THR A 88 19.18 -4.77 4.33
N ASN A 89 18.38 -4.62 5.39
CA ASN A 89 18.82 -4.42 6.78
C ASN A 89 17.87 -5.17 7.72
N ALA A 90 18.30 -5.50 8.93
CA ALA A 90 17.44 -6.18 9.92
C ALA A 90 16.14 -5.39 10.24
N ASN A 91 16.17 -4.07 10.09
CA ASN A 91 15.05 -3.18 10.43
C ASN A 91 14.06 -2.95 9.27
N GLU A 92 14.27 -3.53 8.09
CA GLU A 92 13.44 -3.32 6.91
C GLU A 92 13.27 -4.60 6.09
N THR A 93 12.03 -4.88 5.70
CA THR A 93 11.70 -5.98 4.79
C THR A 93 10.95 -5.46 3.57
N ARG A 94 11.21 -6.08 2.41
CA ARG A 94 10.62 -5.74 1.12
C ARG A 94 10.03 -6.97 0.48
N LEU A 95 8.76 -6.88 0.11
CA LEU A 95 8.08 -7.90 -0.69
C LEU A 95 7.85 -7.34 -2.09
N LYS A 96 8.53 -7.93 -3.08
CA LYS A 96 8.30 -7.65 -4.49
C LYS A 96 7.28 -8.65 -5.04
N ILE A 97 6.25 -8.13 -5.69
CA ILE A 97 5.23 -8.92 -6.40
C ILE A 97 5.36 -8.59 -7.88
N MET A 98 5.53 -9.62 -8.71
CA MET A 98 5.75 -9.52 -10.15
C MET A 98 4.49 -9.90 -10.92
N GLN A 99 4.32 -9.33 -12.12
CA GLN A 99 3.21 -9.64 -13.03
C GLN A 99 1.84 -9.56 -12.35
N LEU A 100 1.48 -8.37 -11.87
CA LEU A 100 0.26 -8.16 -11.09
C LEU A 100 -1.01 -8.49 -11.88
N SER A 101 -1.95 -9.19 -11.25
CA SER A 101 -3.31 -9.41 -11.72
C SER A 101 -4.33 -8.75 -10.79
N GLU A 102 -5.59 -8.68 -11.22
CA GLU A 102 -6.67 -8.16 -10.35
C GLU A 102 -6.85 -9.00 -9.08
N ASP A 103 -6.52 -10.29 -9.12
CA ASP A 103 -6.58 -11.21 -7.97
C ASP A 103 -5.52 -10.91 -6.90
N ASP A 104 -4.44 -10.20 -7.25
CA ASP A 104 -3.39 -9.81 -6.29
C ASP A 104 -3.81 -8.62 -5.42
N LYS A 105 -4.95 -8.00 -5.74
CA LYS A 105 -5.54 -6.93 -4.94
C LYS A 105 -5.87 -7.46 -3.54
N GLY A 106 -5.43 -6.74 -2.52
CA GLY A 106 -5.74 -7.13 -1.14
C GLY A 106 -4.85 -6.48 -0.10
N SER A 107 -4.97 -6.98 1.12
CA SER A 107 -4.11 -6.59 2.23
C SER A 107 -2.93 -7.55 2.34
N TYR A 108 -1.74 -7.00 2.49
CA TYR A 108 -0.50 -7.72 2.73
C TYR A 108 0.01 -7.33 4.12
N TRP A 109 0.37 -8.32 4.91
CA TRP A 109 0.82 -8.14 6.29
C TRP A 109 2.29 -8.47 6.40
N CYS A 110 3.04 -7.61 7.07
CA CYS A 110 4.41 -7.87 7.48
C CYS A 110 4.44 -8.08 8.98
N HIS A 111 5.01 -9.20 9.40
CA HIS A 111 5.16 -9.57 10.81
C HIS A 111 6.63 -9.45 11.17
N ALA A 112 6.90 -8.67 12.21
CA ALA A 112 8.20 -8.50 12.82
C ALA A 112 8.25 -9.31 14.11
N MET A 113 9.15 -10.29 14.17
CA MET A 113 9.37 -11.11 15.35
C MET A 113 10.45 -10.48 16.24
N PHE A 114 10.14 -10.22 17.51
CA PHE A 114 11.08 -9.76 18.53
C PHE A 114 11.27 -10.84 19.60
N GLN A 115 12.28 -10.68 20.46
CA GLN A 115 12.53 -11.61 21.56
C GLN A 115 11.36 -11.72 22.54
N LEU A 116 10.65 -10.61 22.78
CA LEU A 116 9.60 -10.50 23.80
C LEU A 116 8.20 -10.36 23.19
N GLY A 117 8.02 -10.68 21.91
CA GLY A 117 6.72 -10.62 21.25
C GLY A 117 6.82 -10.33 19.76
N GLU A 118 5.68 -10.06 19.14
CA GLU A 118 5.55 -9.80 17.71
C GLU A 118 4.80 -8.49 17.46
N SER A 119 5.09 -7.86 16.32
CA SER A 119 4.35 -6.70 15.83
C SER A 119 4.02 -6.93 14.36
N GLN A 120 2.79 -6.62 13.97
CA GLN A 120 2.32 -6.78 12.59
C GLN A 120 1.75 -5.47 12.07
N GLU A 121 1.91 -5.24 10.78
CA GLU A 121 1.30 -4.11 10.09
C GLU A 121 0.84 -4.51 8.68
N SER A 122 -0.21 -3.87 8.18
CA SER A 122 -0.74 -4.11 6.85
C SER A 122 -0.52 -2.97 5.86
N VAL A 123 -0.30 -3.37 4.61
CA VAL A 123 -0.26 -2.53 3.43
C VAL A 123 -1.36 -2.97 2.48
N GLU A 124 -2.20 -2.04 2.05
CA GLU A 124 -3.26 -2.29 1.09
C GLU A 124 -2.73 -2.09 -0.34
N LEU A 125 -2.88 -3.10 -1.18
CA LEU A 125 -2.52 -3.09 -2.59
C LEU A 125 -3.78 -3.01 -3.45
N VAL A 126 -3.83 -2.00 -4.31
CA VAL A 126 -4.90 -1.81 -5.30
C VAL A 126 -4.30 -1.96 -6.68
N VAL A 127 -4.77 -2.97 -7.42
CA VAL A 127 -4.39 -3.20 -8.81
C VAL A 127 -5.51 -2.67 -9.71
N ILE A 128 -5.18 -1.77 -10.64
CA ILE A 128 -6.13 -1.16 -11.58
C ILE A 128 -5.84 -1.57 -13.02
N SER A 129 -6.90 -1.81 -13.79
CA SER A 129 -6.78 -2.09 -15.23
C SER A 129 -6.51 -0.80 -16.02
N TYR A 130 -5.69 -0.89 -17.07
CA TYR A 130 -5.43 0.20 -18.03
C TYR A 130 -6.70 0.70 -18.73
N LEU A 131 -7.76 -0.10 -18.75
CA LEU A 131 -9.05 0.28 -19.31
C LEU A 131 -9.74 1.39 -18.49
N VAL A 132 -9.47 1.48 -17.20
CA VAL A 132 -10.09 2.49 -16.32
C VAL A 132 -9.72 3.91 -16.75
N PRO A 133 -8.44 4.30 -16.87
CA PRO A 133 -8.07 5.61 -17.37
C PRO A 133 -8.39 5.80 -18.85
N LEU A 134 -8.52 4.72 -19.65
CA LEU A 134 -8.84 4.83 -21.08
C LEU A 134 -10.28 5.30 -21.36
N LYS A 135 -11.25 4.86 -20.55
CA LYS A 135 -12.68 5.21 -20.69
C LYS A 135 -12.96 6.72 -20.83
N PRO A 136 -12.42 7.61 -19.97
CA PRO A 136 -12.64 9.06 -20.14
C PRO A 136 -12.05 9.60 -21.44
N PHE A 137 -10.88 9.10 -21.89
CA PHE A 137 -10.31 9.52 -23.18
C PHE A 137 -11.21 9.14 -24.35
N LEU A 138 -11.79 7.93 -24.34
CA LEU A 138 -12.74 7.51 -25.37
C LEU A 138 -13.99 8.42 -25.38
N GLY A 139 -14.46 8.85 -24.21
CA GLY A 139 -15.55 9.83 -24.10
C GLY A 139 -15.22 11.14 -24.79
N ILE A 140 -14.04 11.70 -24.52
CA ILE A 140 -13.56 12.95 -25.13
C ILE A 140 -13.46 12.81 -26.65
N VAL A 141 -12.92 11.69 -27.15
CA VAL A 141 -12.78 11.46 -28.59
C VAL A 141 -14.14 11.43 -29.29
N VAL A 142 -15.13 10.76 -28.69
CA VAL A 142 -16.50 10.72 -29.23
C VAL A 142 -17.12 12.11 -29.26
N GLU A 143 -16.94 12.90 -28.20
CA GLU A 143 -17.44 14.27 -28.13
C GLU A 143 -16.82 15.17 -29.21
N VAL A 144 -15.50 15.08 -29.41
CA VAL A 144 -14.80 15.83 -30.46
C VAL A 144 -15.30 15.44 -31.86
N ILE A 145 -15.47 14.15 -32.14
CA ILE A 145 -16.00 13.68 -33.43
C ILE A 145 -17.41 14.24 -33.67
N LEU A 146 -18.25 14.25 -32.65
CA LEU A 146 -19.61 14.74 -32.73
C LEU A 146 -19.66 16.25 -32.99
N LEU A 147 -18.81 17.03 -32.31
CA LEU A 147 -18.66 18.47 -32.56
C LEU A 147 -18.17 18.75 -33.98
N VAL A 148 -17.16 18.03 -34.46
CA VAL A 148 -16.65 18.18 -35.84
C VAL A 148 -17.73 17.87 -36.87
N ALA A 149 -18.51 16.79 -36.67
CA ALA A 149 -19.60 16.44 -37.56
C ALA A 149 -20.70 17.53 -37.61
N ILE A 150 -21.05 18.11 -36.46
CA ILE A 150 -22.01 19.23 -36.38
C ILE A 150 -21.46 20.45 -37.14
N ILE A 151 -20.20 20.83 -36.91
CA ILE A 151 -19.57 21.97 -37.58
C ILE A 151 -19.59 21.79 -39.10
N LEU A 152 -19.14 20.63 -39.59
CA LEU A 152 -19.13 20.34 -41.03
C LEU A 152 -20.55 20.38 -41.62
N PHE A 153 -21.54 19.83 -40.93
CA PHE A 153 -22.93 19.89 -41.35
C PHE A 153 -23.45 21.33 -41.43
N CYS A 154 -23.16 22.15 -40.41
CA CYS A 154 -23.52 23.57 -40.37
C CYS A 154 -22.84 24.38 -41.49
N GLU A 155 -21.56 24.12 -41.78
CA GLU A 155 -20.84 24.76 -42.88
C GLU A 155 -21.44 24.39 -44.23
N MET A 156 -21.70 23.11 -44.47
CA MET A 156 -22.35 22.65 -45.70
C MET A 156 -23.73 23.29 -45.89
N HIS A 157 -24.53 23.36 -44.84
CA HIS A 157 -25.86 23.96 -44.91
C HIS A 157 -25.80 25.49 -45.14
N THR A 158 -24.81 26.16 -44.53
CA THR A 158 -24.59 27.59 -44.75
C THR A 158 -24.10 27.88 -46.17
N GLN A 159 -23.20 27.06 -46.71
CA GLN A 159 -22.76 27.18 -48.11
C GLN A 159 -23.93 26.98 -49.09
N LYS A 160 -24.81 26.01 -48.83
CA LYS A 160 -26.03 25.81 -49.63
C LYS A 160 -26.98 27.01 -49.59
N LYS A 161 -27.16 27.65 -48.43
CA LYS A 161 -28.01 28.85 -48.30
C LYS A 161 -27.46 30.06 -49.05
N LYS A 162 -26.14 30.30 -49.00
CA LYS A 162 -25.49 31.38 -49.77
C LYS A 162 -25.75 31.23 -51.27
N MET A 163 -25.67 30.01 -51.78
CA MET A 163 -25.90 29.72 -53.20
C MET A 163 -27.35 29.91 -53.65
N HIS A 164 -28.31 30.05 -52.74
CA HIS A 164 -29.73 30.22 -53.03
C HIS A 164 -30.24 31.67 -52.87
N THR A 165 -29.39 32.60 -52.41
CA THR A 165 -29.76 34.01 -52.13
C THR A 165 -29.17 35.00 -53.17
N ASP A 166 -28.41 34.50 -54.15
CA ASP A 166 -27.81 35.30 -55.25
C ASP A 166 -28.61 35.23 -56.58
N ASP A 167 -29.88 34.79 -56.55
CA ASP A 167 -30.89 34.90 -57.63
C ASP A 167 -31.98 35.90 -57.22
#